data_AF-A0A4Q6DYG8-F1
#
_entry.id   AF-A0A4Q6DYG8-F1
#
_cell.length_a   1.000
_cell.length_b   1.000
_cell.length_c   1.000
_cell.angle_alpha   90.00
_cell.angle_beta   90.00
_cell.angle_gamma   90.00
#
_symmetry.space_group_name_H-M   'P 1'
#
loop_
_entity.id
_entity.type
_entity.pdbx_description
1 polymer ?
#
loop_
_entity_poly.entity_id
_entity_poly.type
_entity_poly.pdbx_seq_one_letter_code
_entity_poly.pdbx_strand_id
1 'polypeptide(L)'
;MPKRALLVDDDSEFQTIATSFLTDLGYTVVAASSVVEALKAVESRGNVEPFDLILCDVRMPEAQGPELFKKLKEAATDQLPLFIFATAHSDQATVTDLIRSEADYIVVKPLSRASLEAGLEKGERRRQDREFQKIMRGTT
;
A
#
# COMPACT_ATOMS: atom_id res chain seq x y z
N MET A 1 6.46 0.90 18.98
CA MET A 1 5.21 1.66 18.74
C MET A 1 4.25 0.74 17.98
N PRO A 2 2.92 0.89 18.07
CA PRO A 2 2.00 0.10 17.25
C PRO A 2 2.26 0.37 15.77
N LYS A 3 2.14 -0.67 14.92
CA LYS A 3 2.26 -0.49 13.45
C LYS A 3 1.10 0.35 12.95
N ARG A 4 1.29 1.09 11.86
CA ARG A 4 0.33 2.05 11.32
C ARG A 4 0.07 1.76 9.85
N ALA A 5 -1.21 1.69 9.48
CA ALA A 5 -1.62 1.47 8.10
C ALA A 5 -2.39 2.67 7.59
N LEU A 6 -2.09 3.09 6.36
CA LEU A 6 -2.96 3.95 5.56
C LEU A 6 -3.76 3.07 4.60
N LEU A 7 -5.07 3.10 4.73
CA LEU A 7 -6.01 2.36 3.89
C LEU A 7 -6.69 3.34 2.94
N VAL A 8 -6.60 3.10 1.63
CA VAL A 8 -7.11 4.01 0.60
C VAL A 8 -8.03 3.27 -0.36
N ASP A 9 -9.33 3.51 -0.27
CA ASP A 9 -10.35 2.84 -1.08
C ASP A 9 -11.65 3.66 -1.01
N ASP A 10 -12.36 3.88 -2.12
CA ASP A 10 -13.64 4.62 -2.07
C ASP A 10 -14.81 3.77 -1.59
N ASP A 11 -14.64 2.44 -1.52
CA ASP A 11 -15.65 1.51 -1.02
C ASP A 11 -15.59 1.40 0.51
N SER A 12 -16.62 1.96 1.18
CA SER A 12 -16.77 1.91 2.64
C SER A 12 -16.90 0.49 3.21
N GLU A 13 -17.45 -0.46 2.46
CA GLU A 13 -17.56 -1.86 2.90
C GLU A 13 -16.19 -2.51 2.89
N PHE A 14 -15.42 -2.30 1.81
CA PHE A 14 -14.02 -2.73 1.75
C PHE A 14 -13.19 -2.10 2.87
N GLN A 15 -13.34 -0.79 3.11
CA GLN A 15 -12.61 -0.11 4.19
C GLN A 15 -12.90 -0.75 5.54
N THR A 16 -14.15 -1.09 5.83
CA THR A 16 -14.57 -1.72 7.07
C THR A 16 -13.91 -3.10 7.24
N ILE A 17 -13.98 -3.94 6.21
CA ILE A 17 -13.41 -5.29 6.22
C ILE A 17 -11.88 -5.24 6.37
N ALA A 18 -11.21 -4.45 5.54
CA ALA A 18 -9.75 -4.32 5.57
C ALA A 18 -9.26 -3.71 6.89
N THR A 19 -9.98 -2.73 7.45
CA THR A 19 -9.67 -2.17 8.78
C THR A 19 -9.75 -3.23 9.87
N SER A 20 -10.79 -4.07 9.85
CA SER A 20 -10.93 -5.17 10.82
C SER A 20 -9.72 -6.12 10.73
N PHE A 21 -9.35 -6.57 9.54
CA PHE A 21 -8.22 -7.49 9.37
C PHE A 21 -6.89 -6.85 9.78
N LEU A 22 -6.65 -5.60 9.40
CA LEU A 22 -5.42 -4.89 9.77
C LEU A 22 -5.32 -4.64 11.28
N THR A 23 -6.44 -4.33 11.93
CA THR A 23 -6.49 -4.15 13.38
C THR A 23 -6.21 -5.46 14.12
N ASP A 24 -6.77 -6.58 13.66
CA ASP A 24 -6.47 -7.92 14.20
C ASP A 24 -4.99 -8.30 14.03
N LEU A 25 -4.33 -7.74 13.01
CA LEU A 25 -2.89 -7.88 12.75
C LEU A 25 -2.02 -6.87 13.52
N GLY A 26 -2.61 -6.05 14.38
CA GLY A 26 -1.92 -5.11 15.26
C GLY A 26 -1.63 -3.73 14.65
N TYR A 27 -2.27 -3.38 13.53
CA TYR A 27 -2.16 -2.05 12.93
C TYR A 27 -3.17 -1.06 13.53
N THR A 28 -2.74 0.17 13.74
CA THR A 28 -3.63 1.33 13.85
C THR A 28 -3.91 1.85 12.44
N VAL A 29 -5.18 1.80 12.02
CA VAL A 29 -5.58 2.13 10.65
C VAL A 29 -6.04 3.59 10.53
N VAL A 30 -5.57 4.28 9.50
CA VAL A 30 -6.11 5.54 9.01
C VAL A 30 -6.74 5.26 7.66
N ALA A 31 -8.06 5.41 7.55
CA ALA A 31 -8.78 5.20 6.29
C ALA A 31 -8.94 6.53 5.53
N ALA A 32 -8.86 6.45 4.21
CA ALA A 32 -9.06 7.55 3.28
C ALA A 32 -9.87 7.06 2.08
N SER A 33 -10.86 7.84 1.66
CA SER A 33 -11.77 7.46 0.57
C SER A 33 -11.35 8.02 -0.78
N SER A 34 -10.20 8.71 -0.84
CA SER A 34 -9.64 9.29 -2.05
C SER A 34 -8.14 9.52 -1.93
N VAL A 35 -7.48 9.75 -3.07
CA VAL A 35 -6.08 10.19 -3.13
C VAL A 35 -5.87 11.49 -2.36
N VAL A 36 -6.82 12.42 -2.42
CA VAL A 36 -6.74 13.71 -1.72
C VAL A 36 -6.76 13.52 -0.21
N GLU A 37 -7.65 12.67 0.30
CA GLU A 37 -7.71 12.35 1.73
C GLU A 37 -6.46 11.61 2.20
N ALA A 38 -5.93 10.69 1.38
CA ALA A 38 -4.70 9.97 1.67
C ALA A 38 -3.50 10.93 1.80
N LEU A 39 -3.36 11.88 0.87
CA LEU A 39 -2.30 12.89 0.91
C LEU A 39 -2.45 13.80 2.13
N LYS A 40 -3.66 14.26 2.45
CA LYS A 40 -3.92 15.04 3.67
C LYS A 40 -3.56 14.26 4.95
N ALA A 41 -3.86 12.96 4.98
CA ALA A 41 -3.50 12.11 6.11
C ALA A 41 -1.99 12.00 6.29
N VAL A 42 -1.24 11.88 5.18
CA VAL A 42 0.22 11.91 5.16
C VAL A 42 0.77 13.27 5.62
N GLU A 43 0.29 14.37 5.03
CA GLU A 43 0.71 15.73 5.39
C GLU A 43 0.44 16.06 6.86
N SER A 44 -0.72 15.65 7.41
CA SER A 44 -1.08 15.87 8.82
C SER A 44 -0.10 15.21 9.80
N ARG A 45 0.70 14.26 9.32
CA ARG A 45 1.72 13.54 10.09
C ARG A 45 3.14 14.03 9.81
N GLY A 46 3.29 15.05 8.97
CA GLY A 46 4.55 15.60 8.51
C GLY A 46 5.07 14.92 7.24
N ASN A 47 4.92 13.61 7.12
CA ASN A 47 5.38 12.81 5.97
C ASN A 47 4.76 11.39 5.97
N VAL A 48 5.22 10.52 5.07
CA VAL A 48 4.63 9.20 4.79
C VAL A 48 5.24 8.08 5.65
N GLU A 49 6.45 8.29 6.14
CA GLU A 49 7.27 7.42 6.97
C GLU A 49 6.64 6.98 8.32
N PRO A 50 5.69 7.73 8.93
CA PRO A 50 4.97 7.25 10.11
C PRO A 50 4.00 6.11 9.81
N PHE A 51 3.79 5.74 8.55
CA PHE A 51 3.05 4.55 8.17
C PHE A 51 4.01 3.39 7.91
N ASP A 52 3.63 2.18 8.32
CA ASP A 52 4.36 0.95 8.01
C ASP A 52 3.78 0.27 6.75
N LEU A 53 2.49 0.50 6.48
CA LEU A 53 1.75 -0.08 5.37
C LEU A 53 0.87 0.97 4.70
N ILE A 54 0.82 0.93 3.37
CA ILE A 54 -0.21 1.56 2.56
C ILE A 54 -0.92 0.45 1.78
N LEU A 55 -2.21 0.25 2.05
CA LEU A 55 -3.09 -0.62 1.27
C LEU A 55 -4.00 0.28 0.43
N CYS A 56 -3.84 0.25 -0.88
CA CYS A 56 -4.47 1.22 -1.78
C CYS A 56 -5.20 0.51 -2.93
N ASP A 57 -6.44 0.91 -3.22
CA ASP A 57 -7.11 0.47 -4.45
C ASP A 57 -6.36 0.97 -5.69
N VAL A 58 -6.27 0.13 -6.72
CA VAL A 58 -5.73 0.52 -8.02
C VAL A 58 -6.62 1.56 -8.68
N ARG A 59 -7.95 1.43 -8.56
CA ARG A 59 -8.92 2.23 -9.29
C ARG A 59 -9.92 2.86 -8.33
N MET A 60 -9.98 4.20 -8.29
CA MET A 60 -11.04 4.96 -7.60
C MET A 60 -11.70 5.92 -8.61
N PRO A 61 -12.95 6.39 -8.35
CA PRO A 61 -13.73 7.19 -9.30
C PRO A 61 -13.05 8.49 -9.75
N GLU A 62 -12.32 9.15 -8.85
CA GLU A 62 -11.75 10.50 -9.09
C GLU A 62 -10.23 10.49 -9.35
N ALA A 63 -9.52 9.42 -9.00
CA ALA A 63 -8.07 9.32 -9.12
C ALA A 63 -7.61 7.85 -9.12
N GLN A 64 -6.37 7.60 -9.56
CA GLN A 64 -5.83 6.24 -9.64
C GLN A 64 -4.80 6.00 -8.53
N GLY A 65 -4.83 4.82 -7.91
CA GLY A 65 -3.85 4.42 -6.89
C GLY A 65 -2.38 4.55 -7.32
N PRO A 66 -2.00 4.23 -8.58
CA PRO A 66 -0.65 4.46 -9.09
C PRO A 66 -0.21 5.93 -9.07
N GLU A 67 -1.13 6.89 -9.17
CA GLU A 67 -0.79 8.31 -9.03
C GLU A 67 -0.42 8.63 -7.59
N LEU A 68 -1.20 8.14 -6.62
CA LEU A 68 -0.88 8.26 -5.20
C LEU A 68 0.49 7.65 -4.90
N PHE A 69 0.77 6.44 -5.41
CA PHE A 69 2.07 5.79 -5.24
C PHE A 69 3.22 6.69 -5.70
N LYS A 70 3.13 7.28 -6.90
CA LYS A 70 4.16 8.17 -7.43
C LYS A 70 4.36 9.40 -6.54
N LYS A 71 3.28 10.08 -6.14
CA LYS A 71 3.36 11.26 -5.26
C LYS A 71 3.99 10.92 -3.92
N LEU A 72 3.61 9.81 -3.31
CA LEU A 72 4.17 9.38 -2.02
C LEU A 72 5.63 8.96 -2.15
N LYS A 73 6.01 8.31 -3.26
CA LYS A 73 7.40 7.94 -3.54
C LYS A 73 8.29 9.17 -3.76
N GLU A 74 7.77 10.21 -4.41
CA GLU A 74 8.47 11.48 -4.59
C GLU A 74 8.59 12.29 -3.28
N ALA A 75 7.58 12.19 -2.41
CA ALA A 75 7.56 12.87 -1.11
C ALA A 75 8.34 12.14 -0.01
N ALA A 76 8.58 10.83 -0.15
CA ALA A 76 9.33 10.04 0.82
C ALA A 76 10.79 10.52 0.88
N THR A 77 11.30 10.78 2.08
CA THR A 77 12.68 11.23 2.30
C THR A 77 13.67 10.08 2.49
N ASP A 78 13.15 8.90 2.83
CA ASP A 78 13.92 7.66 2.99
C ASP A 78 13.22 6.52 2.24
N GLN A 79 12.66 5.54 2.96
CA GLN A 79 11.95 4.43 2.36
C GLN A 79 10.44 4.63 2.41
N LEU A 80 9.77 4.38 1.27
CA LEU A 80 8.32 4.33 1.22
C LEU A 80 7.79 3.18 2.12
N PRO A 81 6.67 3.35 2.85
CA PRO A 81 6.01 2.27 3.59
C PRO A 81 5.67 1.07 2.69
N LEU A 82 5.41 -0.10 3.28
CA LEU A 82 5.02 -1.29 2.51
C LEU A 82 3.83 -0.95 1.64
N PHE A 83 3.97 -1.02 0.31
CA PHE A 83 2.92 -0.56 -0.59
C PHE A 83 2.26 -1.74 -1.30
N ILE A 84 1.02 -2.01 -0.90
CA ILE A 84 0.19 -3.09 -1.45
C ILE A 84 -0.98 -2.48 -2.21
N PHE A 85 -1.15 -2.90 -3.46
CA PHE A 85 -2.36 -2.58 -4.20
C PHE A 85 -3.46 -3.61 -3.94
N ALA A 86 -4.69 -3.16 -3.72
CA ALA A 86 -5.89 -3.95 -3.85
C ALA A 86 -6.50 -3.72 -5.23
N THR A 87 -6.98 -4.76 -5.91
CA THR A 87 -7.58 -4.62 -7.24
C THR A 87 -8.72 -5.59 -7.44
N ALA A 88 -9.76 -5.18 -8.18
CA ALA A 88 -10.82 -6.08 -8.61
C ALA A 88 -10.27 -7.13 -9.61
N HIS A 89 -10.90 -8.30 -9.68
CA HIS A 89 -10.50 -9.34 -10.63
C HIS A 89 -10.56 -8.86 -12.10
N SER A 90 -11.55 -8.03 -12.44
CA SER A 90 -11.71 -7.39 -13.75
C SER A 90 -10.54 -6.48 -14.13
N ASP A 91 -9.82 -5.98 -13.14
CA ASP A 91 -8.81 -4.93 -13.30
C ASP A 91 -7.39 -5.49 -13.38
N GLN A 92 -7.21 -6.79 -13.13
CA GLN A 92 -5.89 -7.43 -13.19
C GLN A 92 -5.22 -7.30 -14.54
N ALA A 93 -5.98 -7.33 -15.63
CA ALA A 93 -5.45 -7.09 -16.98
C ALA A 93 -5.04 -5.62 -17.19
N THR A 94 -5.64 -4.69 -16.45
CA THR A 94 -5.31 -3.26 -16.48
C THR A 94 -4.12 -2.91 -15.59
N VAL A 95 -3.82 -3.74 -14.59
CA VAL A 95 -2.58 -3.62 -13.82
C VAL A 95 -1.40 -3.80 -14.77
N THR A 96 -0.67 -2.70 -15.00
CA THR A 96 0.48 -2.66 -15.90
C THR A 96 1.71 -3.29 -15.25
N ASP A 97 2.67 -3.70 -16.07
CA ASP A 97 3.94 -4.23 -15.57
C ASP A 97 4.73 -3.20 -14.75
N LEU A 98 4.56 -1.91 -15.06
CA LEU A 98 5.09 -0.83 -14.23
C LEU A 98 4.56 -0.94 -12.80
N ILE A 99 3.23 -1.01 -12.61
CA ILE A 99 2.61 -1.16 -11.29
C ILE A 99 3.11 -2.43 -10.59
N ARG A 100 3.17 -3.56 -11.30
CA ARG A 100 3.71 -4.83 -10.75
C ARG A 100 5.16 -4.71 -10.33
N SER A 101 5.97 -3.95 -11.07
CA SER A 101 7.39 -3.76 -10.80
C SER A 101 7.66 -2.78 -9.67
N GLU A 102 6.76 -1.82 -9.43
CA GLU A 102 6.92 -0.79 -8.40
C GLU A 102 6.31 -1.20 -7.05
N ALA A 103 5.12 -1.80 -7.05
CA ALA A 103 4.47 -2.28 -5.85
C ALA A 103 5.29 -3.38 -5.15
N ASP A 104 5.13 -3.49 -3.84
CA ASP A 104 5.68 -4.61 -3.07
C ASP A 104 4.82 -5.86 -3.29
N TYR A 105 3.49 -5.70 -3.29
CA TYR A 105 2.55 -6.78 -3.61
C TYR A 105 1.22 -6.27 -4.18
N ILE A 106 0.42 -7.17 -4.75
CA ILE A 106 -0.94 -6.90 -5.24
C ILE A 106 -1.88 -7.99 -4.71
N VAL A 107 -2.91 -7.57 -3.99
CA VAL A 107 -4.01 -8.42 -3.52
C VAL A 107 -5.25 -8.22 -4.39
N VAL A 108 -6.09 -9.25 -4.47
CA VAL A 108 -7.30 -9.26 -5.30
C VAL A 108 -8.53 -9.18 -4.40
N LYS A 109 -9.48 -8.33 -4.77
CA LYS A 109 -10.80 -8.25 -4.13
C LYS A 109 -11.69 -9.45 -4.58
N PRO A 110 -12.54 -10.03 -3.71
CA PRO A 110 -12.77 -9.64 -2.31
C PRO A 110 -11.57 -9.98 -1.43
N LEU A 111 -11.22 -9.06 -0.54
CA LEU A 111 -10.11 -9.26 0.39
C LEU A 111 -10.50 -10.28 1.45
N SER A 112 -9.63 -11.25 1.68
CA SER A 112 -9.74 -12.19 2.79
C SER A 112 -8.57 -11.95 3.74
N ARG A 113 -8.72 -12.32 5.01
CA ARG A 113 -7.62 -12.26 5.97
C ARG A 113 -6.38 -13.01 5.47
N ALA A 114 -6.57 -14.22 4.93
CA ALA A 114 -5.47 -15.04 4.41
C ALA A 114 -4.77 -14.39 3.21
N SER A 115 -5.50 -13.74 2.29
CA SER A 115 -4.88 -13.05 1.15
C SER A 115 -4.15 -11.78 1.57
N LEU A 116 -4.63 -11.07 2.61
CA LEU A 116 -3.92 -9.93 3.20
C LEU A 116 -2.64 -10.37 3.90
N GLU A 117 -2.68 -11.38 4.78
CA GLU A 117 -1.51 -11.92 5.48
C GLU A 117 -0.44 -12.40 4.49
N ALA A 118 -0.84 -13.16 3.47
CA ALA A 118 0.06 -13.60 2.41
C ALA A 118 0.64 -12.41 1.62
N GLY A 119 -0.15 -11.35 1.42
CA GLY A 119 0.31 -10.14 0.75
C GLY A 119 1.34 -9.36 1.56
N LEU A 120 1.15 -9.26 2.87
CA LEU A 120 2.11 -8.67 3.79
C LEU A 120 3.41 -9.46 3.80
N GLU A 121 3.35 -10.78 3.99
CA GLU A 121 4.54 -11.63 4.01
C GLU A 121 5.35 -11.54 2.71
N LYS A 122 4.67 -11.66 1.56
CA LYS A 122 5.32 -11.61 0.25
C LYS A 122 5.85 -10.21 -0.07
N GLY A 123 5.12 -9.17 0.31
CA GLY A 123 5.55 -7.78 0.13
C GLY A 123 6.83 -7.48 0.92
N GLU A 124 6.87 -7.88 2.19
CA GLU A 124 8.05 -7.71 3.05
C GLU A 124 9.26 -8.50 2.51
N ARG A 125 9.05 -9.75 2.09
CA ARG A 125 10.11 -10.56 1.46
C ARG A 125 10.67 -9.87 0.22
N ARG A 126 9.80 -9.39 -0.67
CA ARG A 126 10.23 -8.68 -1.89
C ARG A 126 11.03 -7.42 -1.58
N ARG A 127 10.64 -6.69 -0.54
CA ARG A 127 11.38 -5.51 -0.06
C ARG A 127 12.76 -5.89 0.45
N GLN A 128 12.86 -6.91 1.30
CA GLN A 128 14.15 -7.41 1.80
C GLN A 128 15.07 -7.85 0.65
N ASP A 129 14.53 -8.57 -0.34
CA ASP A 129 15.29 -9.00 -1.51
C ASP A 129 15.82 -7.80 -2.33
N ARG A 130 15.01 -6.76 -2.52
CA ARG A 130 15.42 -5.53 -3.23
C ARG A 130 16.51 -4.77 -2.47
N GLU A 131 16.36 -4.61 -1.16
CA GLU A 131 17.37 -3.93 -0.33
C GLU A 131 18.69 -4.73 -0.30
N PHE A 132 18.62 -6.05 -0.17
CA PHE A 132 19.79 -6.92 -0.24
C PHE A 132 20.51 -6.79 -1.59
N GLN A 133 19.77 -6.78 -2.71
CA GLN A 133 20.35 -6.59 -4.04
C GLN A 133 20.99 -5.21 -4.23
N LYS A 134 20.42 -4.13 -3.65
CA LYS A 134 21.01 -2.79 -3.68
C LYS A 134 22.35 -2.75 -2.94
N ILE A 135 22.42 -3.35 -1.75
CA ILE A 135 23.67 -3.43 -0.96
C ILE A 135 24.74 -4.19 -1.74
N MET A 136 24.38 -5.34 -2.33
CA MET A 136 25.31 -6.15 -3.13
C MET A 136 25.80 -5.42 -4.40
N ARG A 137 24.98 -4.53 -4.98
CA ARG A 137 25.35 -3.73 -6.16
C ARG A 137 26.10 -2.43 -5.84
N GLY A 138 26.02 -1.93 -4.61
CA GLY A 138 26.65 -0.69 -4.17
C GLY A 138 28.10 -0.82 -3.69
N THR A 139 28.75 -1.98 -3.87
CA THR A 139 30.15 -2.24 -3.45
C THR A 139 31.13 -2.18 -4.62
N THR A 140 31.00 -1.21 -5.53
CA THR A 140 31.99 -0.95 -6.61
C THR A 140 32.25 0.54 -6.69
#